data_AF-A0A8H4XKS4-F1
#
_entry.id   AF-A0A8H4XKS4-F1
#
_cell.length_a   1.000
_cell.length_b   1.000
_cell.length_c   1.000
_cell.angle_alpha   90.00
_cell.angle_beta   90.00
_cell.angle_gamma   90.00
#
_symmetry.space_group_name_H-M   'P 1'
#
loop_
_entity.id
_entity.type
_entity.pdbx_description
1 polymer ?
#
loop_
_entity_poly.entity_id
_entity_poly.type
_entity_poly.pdbx_seq_one_letter_code
_entity_poly.pdbx_strand_id
1 'polypeptide(L)'
;MQHTGVMSSAQVAANAANTISEFVSHEQIRSLSDLHDVLFGSSSAVDDHDSPSSLSSTVVVVLCASAVLCTAETVLSWLRELVTPVESPTQSHSIVLVLCGGIGHSTQLMHEAVRRHPRYNQVADQIHGLPEERILQVIAERFFHLKVHDRNGGPIGQLQGQGLVILVEDASTNCALNAKYTRQLLDSHGLDSPRSFVVAQDPTMCRRTVAAFEHVYADKQDKSPLFASWPTFVPRVAVKETRPTTEPADLVSSLDFVVHGMHDNRKDCLWSMNRFLDLLVGEIPRMRDDESGYGPRGKGSIVHVDIPLHVEDAWKTLGEQLGNTGRTRIA
;
A
#
# COMPACT_ATOMS: atom_id res chain seq x y z
N MET A 1 -14.73 -6.74 44.56
CA MET A 1 -14.93 -7.65 43.41
C MET A 1 -14.48 -6.91 42.17
N GLN A 2 -13.33 -7.25 41.62
CA GLN A 2 -12.90 -6.73 40.33
C GLN A 2 -13.87 -7.28 39.28
N HIS A 3 -14.65 -6.40 38.65
CA HIS A 3 -15.40 -6.74 37.44
C HIS A 3 -14.38 -7.04 36.35
N THR A 4 -13.97 -8.31 36.21
CA THR A 4 -13.45 -8.81 34.94
C THR A 4 -14.62 -8.86 33.97
N GLY A 5 -14.98 -7.70 33.42
CA GLY A 5 -16.06 -7.56 32.47
C GLY A 5 -15.77 -8.41 31.24
N VAL A 6 -16.66 -9.36 30.95
CA VAL A 6 -16.61 -10.12 29.70
C VAL A 6 -16.67 -9.13 28.54
N MET A 7 -15.67 -9.16 27.66
CA MET A 7 -15.64 -8.29 26.47
C MET A 7 -16.85 -8.59 25.58
N SER A 8 -17.48 -7.54 25.06
CA SER A 8 -18.58 -7.70 24.09
C SER A 8 -18.07 -8.33 22.79
N SER A 9 -18.95 -8.98 22.04
CA SER A 9 -18.64 -9.52 20.69
C SER A 9 -18.02 -8.45 19.78
N ALA A 10 -18.54 -7.21 19.82
CA ALA A 10 -17.98 -6.07 19.11
C ALA A 10 -16.56 -5.73 19.56
N GLN A 11 -16.27 -5.74 20.87
CA GLN A 11 -14.94 -5.47 21.37
C GLN A 11 -13.94 -6.56 20.98
N VAL A 12 -14.37 -7.83 21.01
CA VAL A 12 -13.57 -8.98 20.57
C VAL A 12 -13.25 -8.86 19.07
N ALA A 13 -14.25 -8.58 18.23
CA ALA A 13 -14.06 -8.37 16.80
C ALA A 13 -13.13 -7.19 16.51
N ALA A 14 -13.29 -6.07 17.22
CA ALA A 14 -12.43 -4.89 17.06
C ALA A 14 -10.96 -5.21 17.38
N ASN A 15 -10.71 -5.89 18.51
CA ASN A 15 -9.35 -6.28 18.91
C ASN A 15 -8.71 -7.22 17.89
N ALA A 16 -9.46 -8.24 17.43
CA ALA A 16 -8.98 -9.17 16.42
C ALA A 16 -8.69 -8.49 15.08
N ALA A 17 -9.59 -7.61 14.61
CA ALA A 17 -9.38 -6.81 13.41
C ALA A 17 -8.15 -5.90 13.52
N ASN A 18 -7.91 -5.28 14.68
CA ASN A 18 -6.74 -4.44 14.91
C ASN A 18 -5.42 -5.22 14.87
N THR A 19 -5.39 -6.44 15.42
CA THR A 19 -4.23 -7.34 15.36
C THR A 19 -3.92 -7.72 13.91
N ILE A 20 -4.93 -8.12 13.13
CA ILE A 20 -4.75 -8.49 11.73
C ILE A 20 -4.34 -7.26 10.91
N SER A 21 -5.00 -6.12 11.11
CA SER A 21 -4.73 -4.85 10.43
C SER A 21 -3.27 -4.42 10.59
N GLU A 22 -2.74 -4.46 11.81
CA GLU A 22 -1.34 -4.15 12.09
C GLU A 22 -0.38 -5.11 11.40
N PHE A 23 -0.71 -6.42 11.40
CA PHE A 23 0.06 -7.40 10.67
C PHE A 23 0.07 -7.11 9.17
N VAL A 24 -1.08 -7.00 8.51
CA VAL A 24 -1.17 -6.84 7.05
C VAL A 24 -0.65 -5.48 6.54
N SER A 25 -0.79 -4.43 7.36
CA SER A 25 -0.26 -3.08 7.05
C SER A 25 1.26 -3.08 7.04
N HIS A 26 1.89 -3.80 7.99
CA HIS A 26 3.34 -3.92 8.09
C HIS A 26 4.05 -2.57 7.98
N GLU A 27 3.59 -1.54 8.71
CA GLU A 27 4.11 -0.19 8.54
C GLU A 27 5.57 -0.07 9.01
N GLN A 28 6.47 0.25 8.08
CA GLN A 28 7.89 0.51 8.37
C GLN A 28 8.27 1.98 8.19
N ILE A 29 7.45 2.76 7.49
CA ILE A 29 7.64 4.20 7.26
C ILE A 29 6.49 4.97 7.92
N ARG A 30 6.81 5.75 8.95
CA ARG A 30 5.84 6.53 9.76
C ARG A 30 6.05 8.04 9.65
N SER A 31 7.25 8.46 9.25
CA SER A 31 7.63 9.87 9.14
C SER A 31 8.38 10.16 7.84
N LEU A 32 8.48 11.44 7.49
CA LEU A 32 9.31 11.89 6.37
C LEU A 32 10.79 11.52 6.57
N SER A 33 11.26 11.51 7.84
CA SER A 33 12.61 11.08 8.19
C SER A 33 12.80 9.60 7.88
N ASP A 34 11.85 8.73 8.26
CA ASP A 34 11.93 7.30 7.97
C ASP A 34 11.99 7.07 6.45
N LEU A 35 11.17 7.80 5.68
CA LEU A 35 11.18 7.72 4.22
C LEU A 35 12.54 8.17 3.64
N HIS A 36 13.06 9.29 4.13
CA HIS A 36 14.38 9.79 3.74
C HIS A 36 15.49 8.77 4.06
N ASP A 37 15.46 8.15 5.24
CA ASP A 37 16.47 7.19 5.68
C ASP A 37 16.43 5.90 4.85
N VAL A 38 15.24 5.40 4.51
CA VAL A 38 15.09 4.22 3.64
C VAL A 38 15.54 4.50 2.21
N LEU A 39 15.25 5.69 1.68
CA LEU A 39 15.64 6.06 0.33
C LEU A 39 17.14 6.37 0.26
N PHE A 40 17.68 7.19 1.17
CA PHE A 40 19.00 7.81 1.04
C PHE A 40 20.00 7.45 2.13
N GLY A 41 19.57 6.82 3.24
CA GLY A 41 20.46 6.45 4.33
C GLY A 41 21.54 5.46 3.85
N SER A 42 22.77 5.58 4.35
CA SER A 42 23.91 4.76 3.92
C SER A 42 23.69 3.28 4.28
N SER A 43 23.76 2.36 3.29
CA SER A 43 23.90 0.94 3.60
C SER A 43 25.26 0.73 4.25
N SER A 44 25.30 0.44 5.54
CA SER A 44 26.54 0.06 6.24
C SER A 44 26.89 -1.39 5.88
N ALA A 45 27.28 -1.61 4.63
CA ALA A 45 27.82 -2.86 4.13
C ALA A 45 28.92 -2.59 3.12
N VAL A 46 30.16 -2.60 3.63
CA VAL A 46 31.44 -2.78 2.94
C VAL A 46 31.66 -1.88 1.71
N ASP A 47 32.28 -0.72 1.95
CA ASP A 47 33.01 0.01 0.91
C ASP A 47 34.17 -0.86 0.42
N ASP A 48 33.99 -1.51 -0.74
CA ASP A 48 35.11 -2.00 -1.53
C ASP A 48 35.61 -0.84 -2.39
N HIS A 49 36.79 -0.33 -2.04
CA HIS A 49 37.27 1.01 -2.40
C HIS A 49 37.77 1.18 -3.85
N ASP A 50 37.46 0.26 -4.77
CA ASP A 50 38.17 0.17 -6.05
C ASP A 50 37.28 -0.06 -7.29
N SER A 51 36.19 0.71 -7.46
CA SER A 51 35.53 0.78 -8.77
C SER A 51 35.09 2.21 -9.17
N PRO A 52 35.60 2.74 -10.30
CA PRO A 52 35.24 4.06 -10.80
C PRO A 52 33.96 3.99 -11.63
N SER A 53 32.79 4.00 -10.98
CA SER A 53 31.53 4.48 -11.55
C SER A 53 30.47 4.64 -10.45
N SER A 54 30.43 5.80 -9.78
CA SER A 54 29.32 6.17 -8.91
C SER A 54 28.09 6.51 -9.76
N LEU A 55 27.49 5.49 -10.39
CA LEU A 55 26.14 5.60 -10.92
C LEU A 55 25.22 5.75 -9.70
N SER A 56 24.56 6.91 -9.62
CA SER A 56 23.48 7.22 -8.69
C SER A 56 22.64 5.97 -8.41
N SER A 57 22.65 5.49 -7.17
CA SER A 57 21.86 4.31 -6.79
C SER A 57 20.39 4.67 -6.94
N THR A 58 19.69 4.04 -7.90
CA THR A 58 18.27 4.33 -8.14
C THR A 58 17.45 3.90 -6.94
N VAL A 59 16.64 4.81 -6.42
CA VAL A 59 15.68 4.55 -5.33
C VAL A 59 14.28 4.62 -5.91
N VAL A 60 13.47 3.60 -5.62
CA VAL A 60 12.15 3.45 -6.23
C VAL A 60 11.08 3.57 -5.16
N VAL A 61 10.08 4.41 -5.42
CA VAL A 61 8.81 4.37 -4.69
C VAL A 61 7.77 3.79 -5.64
N VAL A 62 7.03 2.79 -5.18
CA VAL A 62 5.91 2.22 -5.92
C VAL A 62 4.64 2.63 -5.22
N LEU A 63 3.80 3.40 -5.89
CA LEU A 63 2.44 3.68 -5.43
C LEU A 63 1.51 2.75 -6.19
N CYS A 64 0.98 1.74 -5.50
CA CYS A 64 -0.01 0.84 -6.05
C CYS A 64 -1.40 1.46 -5.91
N ALA A 65 -2.18 1.44 -6.99
CA ALA A 65 -3.51 2.00 -6.97
C ALA A 65 -4.44 1.35 -5.94
N SER A 66 -5.19 2.19 -5.23
CA SER A 66 -6.25 1.78 -4.33
C SER A 66 -7.36 2.82 -4.27
N ALA A 67 -8.57 2.37 -3.92
CA ALA A 67 -9.70 3.23 -3.59
C ALA A 67 -9.50 4.03 -2.29
N VAL A 68 -8.47 3.72 -1.51
CA VAL A 68 -8.10 4.43 -0.28
C VAL A 68 -7.22 5.63 -0.65
N LEU A 69 -7.88 6.66 -1.15
CA LEU A 69 -7.20 7.79 -1.81
C LEU A 69 -6.25 8.54 -0.86
N CYS A 70 -6.47 8.49 0.45
CA CYS A 70 -5.56 9.12 1.41
C CYS A 70 -4.13 8.53 1.39
N THR A 71 -3.96 7.28 0.96
CA THR A 71 -2.64 6.68 0.74
C THR A 71 -1.90 7.41 -0.39
N ALA A 72 -2.55 7.55 -1.56
CA ALA A 72 -1.99 8.30 -2.68
C ALA A 72 -1.74 9.77 -2.32
N GLU A 73 -2.65 10.39 -1.56
CA GLU A 73 -2.45 11.77 -1.08
C GLU A 73 -1.17 11.92 -0.28
N THR A 74 -0.94 11.06 0.71
CA THR A 74 0.24 11.12 1.57
C THR A 74 1.51 10.91 0.75
N VAL A 75 1.53 9.90 -0.12
CA VAL A 75 2.69 9.60 -0.98
C VAL A 75 3.05 10.77 -1.89
N LEU A 76 2.07 11.29 -2.64
CA LEU A 76 2.29 12.40 -3.57
C LEU A 76 2.67 13.69 -2.83
N SER A 77 2.11 13.92 -1.63
CA SER A 77 2.48 15.08 -0.79
C SER A 77 3.92 15.00 -0.31
N TRP A 78 4.31 13.86 0.28
CA TRP A 78 5.64 13.69 0.87
C TRP A 78 6.72 13.65 -0.20
N LEU A 79 6.47 13.01 -1.35
CA LEU A 79 7.42 13.03 -2.45
C LEU A 79 7.61 14.43 -3.02
N ARG A 80 6.54 15.22 -3.15
CA ARG A 80 6.64 16.62 -3.54
C ARG A 80 7.46 17.43 -2.54
N GLU A 81 7.25 17.22 -1.25
CA GLU A 81 8.01 17.89 -0.18
C GLU A 81 9.50 17.52 -0.25
N LEU A 82 9.83 16.23 -0.40
CA LEU A 82 11.20 15.74 -0.51
C LEU A 82 11.97 16.30 -1.71
N VAL A 83 11.30 16.56 -2.83
CA VAL A 83 11.95 17.06 -4.05
C VAL A 83 11.82 18.57 -4.25
N THR A 84 11.16 19.27 -3.32
CA THR A 84 11.15 20.73 -3.32
C THR A 84 12.53 21.23 -2.87
N PRO A 85 13.23 22.07 -3.66
CA PRO A 85 14.57 22.51 -3.31
C PRO A 85 14.58 23.23 -1.95
N VAL A 86 15.29 22.67 -0.98
CA VAL A 86 15.74 23.43 0.21
C VAL A 86 16.94 24.28 -0.25
N GLU A 87 17.12 25.47 0.32
CA GLU A 87 18.16 26.46 -0.04
C GLU A 87 19.63 25.98 0.12
N SER A 88 19.89 24.67 0.26
CA SER A 88 21.21 24.05 0.38
C SER A 88 21.40 22.93 -0.66
N PRO A 89 22.29 23.12 -1.66
CA PRO A 89 22.45 22.20 -2.79
C PRO A 89 23.59 21.22 -2.52
N THR A 90 23.32 20.04 -1.95
CA THR A 90 24.41 19.04 -1.83
C THR A 90 24.07 17.60 -2.17
N GLN A 91 22.82 17.21 -2.45
CA GLN A 91 22.56 15.82 -2.88
C GLN A 91 21.48 15.72 -3.96
N SER A 92 21.91 15.55 -5.21
CA SER A 92 21.06 15.26 -6.36
C SER A 92 20.74 13.76 -6.40
N HIS A 93 19.82 13.31 -5.54
CA HIS A 93 19.24 11.97 -5.70
C HIS A 93 18.02 12.05 -6.60
N SER A 94 17.92 11.13 -7.57
CA SER A 94 16.73 10.99 -8.40
C SER A 94 15.85 9.89 -7.82
N ILE A 95 14.65 10.25 -7.39
CA ILE A 95 13.61 9.30 -6.98
C ILE A 95 12.85 8.86 -8.23
N VAL A 96 12.61 7.56 -8.37
CA VAL A 96 11.70 7.02 -9.38
C VAL A 96 10.40 6.61 -8.69
N LEU A 97 9.32 7.34 -8.93
CA LEU A 97 7.98 6.94 -8.54
C LEU A 97 7.35 6.11 -9.67
N VAL A 98 6.93 4.89 -9.38
CA VAL A 98 6.10 4.09 -10.28
C VAL A 98 4.67 4.09 -9.75
N LEU A 99 3.74 4.55 -10.57
CA LEU A 99 2.31 4.36 -10.40
C LEU A 99 1.95 2.99 -11.01
N CYS A 100 1.52 1.98 -10.25
CA CYS A 100 1.21 0.63 -10.78
C CYS A 100 -0.19 0.02 -10.47
N GLY A 101 -0.92 -0.32 -11.54
CA GLY A 101 -2.33 -0.72 -11.50
C GLY A 101 -3.06 -0.52 -12.83
N GLY A 102 -3.50 -1.62 -13.43
CA GLY A 102 -4.33 -1.63 -14.64
C GLY A 102 -5.83 -1.68 -14.34
N ILE A 103 -6.53 -2.66 -14.91
CA ILE A 103 -7.95 -2.90 -14.67
C ILE A 103 -8.09 -4.22 -13.90
N GLY A 104 -8.64 -4.14 -12.69
CA GLY A 104 -8.78 -5.27 -11.77
C GLY A 104 -9.99 -5.13 -10.84
N HIS A 105 -9.99 -5.92 -9.76
CA HIS A 105 -11.11 -5.98 -8.82
C HIS A 105 -11.39 -4.66 -8.08
N SER A 106 -10.40 -3.76 -8.00
CA SER A 106 -10.49 -2.50 -7.26
C SER A 106 -10.89 -1.32 -8.15
N THR A 107 -10.95 -1.50 -9.47
CA THR A 107 -11.08 -0.38 -10.42
C THR A 107 -12.38 0.37 -10.19
N GLN A 108 -13.52 -0.33 -10.14
CA GLN A 108 -14.80 0.32 -9.89
C GLN A 108 -14.85 1.01 -8.52
N LEU A 109 -14.22 0.42 -7.50
CA LEU A 109 -14.14 1.03 -6.16
C LEU A 109 -13.36 2.34 -6.19
N MET A 110 -12.29 2.41 -6.98
CA MET A 110 -11.48 3.62 -7.14
C MET A 110 -12.23 4.72 -7.89
N HIS A 111 -12.92 4.38 -8.98
CA HIS A 111 -13.79 5.32 -9.71
C HIS A 111 -14.84 5.93 -8.78
N GLU A 112 -15.47 5.09 -7.94
CA GLU A 112 -16.46 5.53 -6.97
C GLU A 112 -15.87 6.35 -5.83
N ALA A 113 -14.67 6.00 -5.36
CA ALA A 113 -13.94 6.79 -4.37
C ALA A 113 -13.65 8.20 -4.89
N VAL A 114 -13.18 8.33 -6.14
CA VAL A 114 -12.93 9.65 -6.76
C VAL A 114 -14.23 10.46 -6.90
N ARG A 115 -15.33 9.82 -7.34
CA ARG A 115 -16.63 10.48 -7.48
C ARG A 115 -17.15 11.06 -6.17
N ARG A 116 -16.96 10.36 -5.05
CA ARG A 116 -17.37 10.81 -3.71
C ARG A 116 -16.37 11.77 -3.06
N HIS A 117 -15.13 11.81 -3.54
CA HIS A 117 -14.07 12.59 -2.91
C HIS A 117 -14.35 14.10 -3.00
N PRO A 118 -14.31 14.86 -1.87
CA PRO A 118 -14.65 16.29 -1.87
C PRO A 118 -13.73 17.14 -2.77
N ARG A 119 -12.49 16.69 -2.98
CA ARG A 119 -11.51 17.36 -3.84
C ARG A 119 -11.41 16.78 -5.25
N TYR A 120 -11.55 15.46 -5.41
CA TYR A 120 -11.25 14.77 -6.68
C TYR A 120 -12.49 14.49 -7.53
N ASN A 121 -13.70 14.71 -7.01
CA ASN A 121 -14.93 14.57 -7.79
C ASN A 121 -14.94 15.40 -9.09
N GLN A 122 -14.17 16.49 -9.15
CA GLN A 122 -14.02 17.37 -10.30
C GLN A 122 -13.38 16.69 -11.54
N VAL A 123 -12.73 15.53 -11.36
CA VAL A 123 -12.17 14.74 -12.47
C VAL A 123 -12.97 13.48 -12.77
N ALA A 124 -14.07 13.21 -12.07
CA ALA A 124 -14.82 11.95 -12.17
C ALA A 124 -15.24 11.62 -13.61
N ASP A 125 -15.67 12.62 -14.38
CA ASP A 125 -16.07 12.43 -15.78
C ASP A 125 -14.86 12.18 -16.71
N GLN A 126 -13.74 12.86 -16.45
CA GLN A 126 -12.50 12.72 -17.23
C GLN A 126 -11.91 11.32 -17.11
N ILE A 127 -12.02 10.71 -15.92
CA ILE A 127 -11.35 9.45 -15.63
C ILE A 127 -12.16 8.21 -16.00
N HIS A 128 -13.41 8.37 -16.48
CA HIS A 128 -14.32 7.24 -16.71
C HIS A 128 -13.72 6.17 -17.65
N GLY A 129 -13.81 4.90 -17.24
CA GLY A 129 -13.25 3.76 -17.97
C GLY A 129 -11.72 3.64 -17.97
N LEU A 130 -10.99 4.59 -17.36
CA LEU A 130 -9.53 4.51 -17.30
C LEU A 130 -9.05 3.42 -16.32
N PRO A 131 -7.89 2.80 -16.59
CA PRO A 131 -7.15 1.99 -15.63
C PRO A 131 -6.83 2.75 -14.35
N GLU A 132 -6.66 2.02 -13.25
CA GLU A 132 -6.48 2.56 -11.91
C GLU A 132 -5.32 3.59 -11.85
N GLU A 133 -4.20 3.34 -12.52
CA GLU A 133 -3.09 4.30 -12.46
C GLU A 133 -3.21 5.50 -13.37
N ARG A 134 -4.01 5.41 -14.43
CA ARG A 134 -4.35 6.59 -15.21
C ARG A 134 -5.25 7.53 -14.40
N ILE A 135 -5.99 7.02 -13.42
CA ILE A 135 -6.68 7.83 -12.41
C ILE A 135 -5.65 8.52 -11.49
N LEU A 136 -4.67 7.79 -10.95
CA LEU A 136 -3.62 8.41 -10.11
C LEU A 136 -2.77 9.42 -10.88
N GLN A 137 -2.48 9.18 -12.16
CA GLN A 137 -1.82 10.16 -13.02
C GLN A 137 -2.60 11.47 -13.07
N VAL A 138 -3.91 11.42 -13.34
CA VAL A 138 -4.76 12.62 -13.35
C VAL A 138 -4.75 13.32 -11.99
N ILE A 139 -4.76 12.56 -10.89
CA ILE A 139 -4.67 13.11 -9.54
C ILE A 139 -3.33 13.82 -9.32
N ALA A 140 -2.22 13.17 -9.64
CA ALA A 140 -0.85 13.68 -9.47
C ALA A 140 -0.63 14.96 -10.28
N GLU A 141 -1.04 14.97 -11.55
CA GLU A 141 -0.88 16.13 -12.44
C GLU A 141 -1.76 17.32 -12.00
N ARG A 142 -3.06 17.07 -11.75
CA ARG A 142 -4.04 18.15 -11.55
C ARG A 142 -4.02 18.73 -10.14
N PHE A 143 -3.75 17.90 -9.12
CA PHE A 143 -3.87 18.30 -7.72
C PHE A 143 -2.53 18.41 -6.98
N PHE A 144 -1.48 17.77 -7.50
CA PHE A 144 -0.14 17.83 -6.92
C PHE A 144 0.87 18.57 -7.80
N HIS A 145 0.52 18.87 -9.06
CA HIS A 145 1.38 19.52 -10.05
C HIS A 145 2.64 18.72 -10.36
N LEU A 146 2.53 17.40 -10.28
CA LEU A 146 3.60 16.47 -10.57
C LEU A 146 3.53 16.04 -12.05
N LYS A 147 4.64 16.16 -12.76
CA LYS A 147 4.73 15.75 -14.17
C LYS A 147 4.95 14.25 -14.27
N VAL A 148 3.99 13.56 -14.88
CA VAL A 148 4.10 12.12 -15.18
C VAL A 148 4.77 11.93 -16.55
N HIS A 149 5.68 10.97 -16.62
CA HIS A 149 6.46 10.66 -17.82
C HIS A 149 5.84 9.45 -18.50
N ASP A 150 5.56 9.59 -19.79
CA ASP A 150 4.95 8.51 -20.56
C ASP A 150 5.93 7.35 -20.77
N ARG A 151 5.38 6.15 -20.89
CA ARG A 151 6.08 4.87 -21.07
C ARG A 151 6.98 4.83 -22.31
N ASN A 152 6.73 5.72 -23.29
CA ASN A 152 7.49 5.80 -24.54
C ASN A 152 8.68 6.76 -24.47
N GLY A 153 8.95 7.38 -23.32
CA GLY A 153 10.20 8.10 -23.10
C GLY A 153 11.37 7.14 -23.31
N GLY A 154 12.40 7.56 -24.03
CA GLY A 154 13.64 6.78 -24.12
C GLY A 154 14.30 6.56 -22.74
N PRO A 155 15.50 5.97 -22.69
CA PRO A 155 16.21 5.74 -21.43
C PRO A 155 16.24 7.00 -20.54
N ILE A 156 16.13 6.81 -19.22
CA ILE A 156 16.12 7.90 -18.21
C ILE A 156 17.36 8.80 -18.28
N GLY A 157 18.40 8.39 -19.01
CA GLY A 157 19.52 9.27 -19.41
C GLY A 157 19.06 10.63 -20.00
N GLN A 158 17.85 10.73 -20.58
CA GLN A 158 17.27 11.99 -21.05
C GLN A 158 16.54 12.82 -19.97
N LEU A 159 16.29 12.23 -18.80
CA LEU A 159 15.63 12.84 -17.63
C LEU A 159 16.62 13.19 -16.51
N GLN A 160 17.92 13.07 -16.78
CA GLN A 160 19.00 13.46 -15.86
C GLN A 160 18.83 14.92 -15.42
N GLY A 161 18.90 15.15 -14.09
CA GLY A 161 18.73 16.46 -13.47
C GLY A 161 17.36 16.69 -12.81
N GLN A 162 16.41 15.75 -12.95
CA GLN A 162 15.16 15.78 -12.19
C GLN A 162 15.30 15.07 -10.84
N GLY A 163 14.83 15.71 -9.76
CA GLY A 163 14.76 15.09 -8.43
C GLY A 163 13.69 13.99 -8.32
N LEU A 164 12.68 14.01 -9.20
CA LEU A 164 11.60 13.02 -9.26
C LEU A 164 11.26 12.66 -10.71
N VAL A 165 11.34 11.39 -11.04
CA VAL A 165 10.83 10.80 -12.27
C VAL A 165 9.60 9.96 -11.93
N ILE A 166 8.48 10.19 -12.61
CA ILE A 166 7.23 9.44 -12.39
C ILE A 166 6.90 8.62 -13.62
N LEU A 167 6.79 7.31 -13.49
CA LEU A 167 6.45 6.35 -14.54
C LEU A 167 5.10 5.70 -14.26
N VAL A 168 4.45 5.17 -15.30
CA VAL A 168 3.12 4.53 -15.21
C VAL A 168 3.18 3.09 -15.73
N GLU A 169 2.68 2.17 -14.90
CA GLU A 169 2.39 0.78 -15.23
C GLU A 169 0.86 0.56 -15.17
N ASP A 170 0.21 0.41 -16.32
CA ASP A 170 -1.26 0.37 -16.46
C ASP A 170 -1.80 -0.96 -17.01
N ALA A 171 -1.00 -2.02 -16.99
CA ALA A 171 -1.35 -3.33 -17.54
C ALA A 171 -1.69 -4.39 -16.47
N SER A 172 -1.26 -4.20 -15.22
CA SER A 172 -1.45 -5.16 -14.13
C SER A 172 -2.92 -5.34 -13.74
N THR A 173 -3.33 -6.57 -13.43
CA THR A 173 -4.73 -6.87 -13.04
C THR A 173 -4.86 -7.37 -11.60
N ASN A 174 -3.76 -7.52 -10.88
CA ASN A 174 -3.68 -7.95 -9.49
C ASN A 174 -2.30 -7.66 -8.88
N CYS A 175 -2.18 -7.70 -7.55
CA CYS A 175 -0.96 -7.30 -6.83
C CYS A 175 0.32 -8.05 -7.26
N ALA A 176 0.24 -9.33 -7.63
CA ALA A 176 1.42 -10.07 -8.08
C ALA A 176 1.90 -9.57 -9.46
N LEU A 177 0.95 -9.19 -10.33
CA LEU A 177 1.28 -8.55 -11.60
C LEU A 177 1.77 -7.11 -11.43
N ASN A 178 1.30 -6.36 -10.42
CA ASN A 178 1.86 -5.04 -10.11
C ASN A 178 3.38 -5.14 -9.91
N ALA A 179 3.84 -6.09 -9.08
CA ALA A 179 5.27 -6.30 -8.86
C ALA A 179 6.03 -6.69 -10.14
N LYS A 180 5.48 -7.68 -10.88
CA LYS A 180 6.11 -8.19 -12.11
C LYS A 180 6.21 -7.13 -13.20
N TYR A 181 5.14 -6.37 -13.44
CA TYR A 181 5.11 -5.38 -14.50
C TYR A 181 5.84 -4.09 -14.12
N THR A 182 5.87 -3.72 -12.83
CA THR A 182 6.77 -2.66 -12.36
C THR A 182 8.23 -3.00 -12.66
N ARG A 183 8.68 -4.23 -12.37
CA ARG A 183 10.04 -4.67 -12.74
C ARG A 183 10.29 -4.56 -14.25
N GLN A 184 9.37 -5.06 -15.08
CA GLN A 184 9.50 -4.98 -16.54
C GLN A 184 9.57 -3.53 -17.05
N LEU A 185 8.77 -2.64 -16.46
CA LEU A 185 8.80 -1.22 -16.77
C LEU A 185 10.15 -0.60 -16.42
N LEU A 186 10.68 -0.86 -15.22
CA LEU A 186 11.98 -0.37 -14.77
C LEU A 186 13.12 -0.91 -15.66
N ASP A 187 13.13 -2.21 -15.95
CA ASP A 187 14.12 -2.85 -16.82
C ASP A 187 14.09 -2.22 -18.23
N SER A 188 12.91 -1.94 -18.79
CA SER A 188 12.78 -1.29 -20.10
C SER A 188 13.30 0.15 -20.15
N HIS A 189 13.43 0.81 -18.99
CA HIS A 189 14.00 2.16 -18.84
C HIS A 189 15.48 2.13 -18.43
N GLY A 190 16.10 0.95 -18.34
CA GLY A 190 17.49 0.76 -17.93
C GLY A 190 17.71 0.84 -16.41
N LEU A 191 16.66 0.65 -15.61
CA LEU A 191 16.70 0.65 -14.14
C LEU A 191 16.69 -0.78 -13.58
N ASP A 192 17.66 -1.59 -13.98
CA ASP A 192 17.71 -3.04 -13.69
C ASP A 192 18.34 -3.43 -12.34
N SER A 193 18.85 -2.43 -11.61
CA SER A 193 19.54 -2.59 -10.34
C SER A 193 19.14 -1.51 -9.31
N PRO A 194 17.83 -1.38 -8.97
CA PRO A 194 17.40 -0.47 -7.91
C PRO A 194 18.02 -0.85 -6.57
N ARG A 195 18.42 0.15 -5.79
CA ARG A 195 18.99 -0.07 -4.45
C ARG A 195 17.91 -0.39 -3.42
N SER A 196 16.79 0.32 -3.49
CA SER A 196 15.68 0.14 -2.57
C SER A 196 14.34 0.41 -3.24
N PHE A 197 13.32 -0.23 -2.68
CA PHE A 197 11.92 -0.07 -3.00
C PHE A 197 11.17 0.33 -1.73
N VAL A 198 10.43 1.42 -1.83
CA VAL A 198 9.35 1.73 -0.89
C VAL A 198 8.04 1.39 -1.57
N VAL A 199 7.31 0.42 -1.04
CA VAL A 199 6.02 -0.02 -1.59
C VAL A 199 4.91 0.64 -0.79
N ALA A 200 4.24 1.60 -1.41
CA ALA A 200 3.03 2.21 -0.89
C ALA A 200 1.79 1.58 -1.52
N GLN A 201 0.91 1.06 -0.66
CA GLN A 201 -0.26 0.29 -1.06
C GLN A 201 -1.37 0.48 -0.03
N ASP A 202 -2.60 0.12 -0.39
CA ASP A 202 -3.69 -0.14 0.54
C ASP A 202 -3.16 -0.88 1.79
N PRO A 203 -3.39 -0.35 3.01
CA PRO A 203 -2.89 -0.97 4.24
C PRO A 203 -3.26 -2.45 4.38
N THR A 204 -4.43 -2.88 3.90
CA THR A 204 -4.84 -4.28 4.00
C THR A 204 -4.00 -5.21 3.11
N MET A 205 -3.38 -4.70 2.04
CA MET A 205 -2.66 -5.50 1.04
C MET A 205 -1.14 -5.22 1.01
N CYS A 206 -0.66 -4.33 1.88
CA CYS A 206 0.70 -3.80 1.81
C CYS A 206 1.77 -4.89 2.01
N ARG A 207 1.68 -5.67 3.10
CA ARG A 207 2.61 -6.79 3.35
C ARG A 207 2.68 -7.79 2.21
N ARG A 208 1.52 -8.23 1.69
CA ARG A 208 1.47 -9.19 0.59
C ARG A 208 2.06 -8.63 -0.70
N THR A 209 1.92 -7.32 -0.92
CA THR A 209 2.50 -6.65 -2.10
C THR A 209 4.01 -6.56 -1.97
N VAL A 210 4.55 -6.23 -0.79
CA VAL A 210 6.00 -6.30 -0.51
C VAL A 210 6.55 -7.71 -0.77
N ALA A 211 5.89 -8.74 -0.23
CA ALA A 211 6.29 -10.13 -0.45
C ALA A 211 6.25 -10.57 -1.94
N ALA A 212 5.40 -9.94 -2.76
CA ALA A 212 5.37 -10.14 -4.21
C ALA A 212 6.58 -9.47 -4.89
N PHE A 213 6.97 -8.27 -4.45
CA PHE A 213 8.17 -7.60 -4.94
C PHE A 213 9.45 -8.37 -4.58
N GLU A 214 9.57 -8.84 -3.34
CA GLU A 214 10.68 -9.70 -2.91
C GLU A 214 10.79 -10.96 -3.77
N HIS A 215 9.64 -11.60 -4.08
CA HIS A 215 9.60 -12.76 -4.95
C HIS A 215 10.06 -12.44 -6.38
N VAL A 216 9.59 -11.32 -6.93
CA VAL A 216 9.94 -10.88 -8.28
C VAL A 216 11.43 -10.54 -8.40
N TYR A 217 12.11 -10.14 -7.34
CA TYR A 217 13.54 -9.83 -7.34
C TYR A 217 14.43 -10.94 -6.74
N ALA A 218 13.88 -12.11 -6.41
CA ALA A 218 14.61 -13.21 -5.79
C ALA A 218 15.75 -13.79 -6.67
N ASP A 219 15.76 -13.50 -7.98
CA ASP A 219 16.84 -13.86 -8.90
C ASP A 219 18.11 -12.99 -8.75
N LYS A 220 18.04 -11.88 -8.00
CA LYS A 220 19.16 -10.94 -7.79
C LYS A 220 19.89 -11.17 -6.46
N GLN A 221 20.31 -12.39 -6.15
CA GLN A 221 20.83 -12.77 -4.82
C GLN A 221 21.93 -11.83 -4.25
N ASP A 222 22.91 -11.42 -5.06
CA ASP A 222 24.01 -10.55 -4.61
C ASP A 222 23.70 -9.04 -4.68
N LYS A 223 22.57 -8.66 -5.27
CA LYS A 223 22.16 -7.26 -5.50
C LYS A 223 20.67 -7.05 -5.24
N SER A 224 20.11 -7.81 -4.29
CA SER A 224 18.68 -7.73 -4.02
C SER A 224 18.37 -6.34 -3.46
N PRO A 225 17.36 -5.64 -4.00
CA PRO A 225 16.94 -4.37 -3.43
C PRO A 225 16.49 -4.54 -1.98
N LEU A 226 16.65 -3.48 -1.19
CA LEU A 226 15.99 -3.36 0.11
C LEU A 226 14.50 -3.03 -0.12
N PHE A 227 13.59 -3.75 0.53
CA PHE A 227 12.15 -3.48 0.45
C PHE A 227 11.63 -2.90 1.77
N ALA A 228 10.83 -1.84 1.68
CA ALA A 228 10.15 -1.24 2.81
C ALA A 228 8.65 -1.05 2.51
N SER A 229 7.83 -1.37 3.50
CA SER A 229 6.38 -1.25 3.47
C SER A 229 5.92 0.13 3.95
N TRP A 230 5.11 0.80 3.13
CA TRP A 230 4.59 2.14 3.42
C TRP A 230 3.07 2.24 3.19
N PRO A 231 2.24 1.71 4.10
CA PRO A 231 0.78 1.79 3.98
C PRO A 231 0.24 3.22 4.23
N THR A 232 1.09 4.15 4.66
CA THR A 232 0.83 5.55 5.06
C THR A 232 0.04 5.73 6.36
N PHE A 233 -0.63 4.68 6.84
CA PHE A 233 -1.23 4.59 8.16
C PHE A 233 -1.57 3.12 8.47
N VAL A 234 -1.83 2.81 9.75
CA VAL A 234 -2.40 1.52 10.18
C VAL A 234 -3.87 1.72 10.58
N PRO A 235 -4.84 1.14 9.85
CA PRO A 235 -6.24 1.25 10.20
C PRO A 235 -6.53 0.62 11.55
N ARG A 236 -7.25 1.34 12.42
CA ARG A 236 -7.74 0.81 13.69
C ARG A 236 -9.25 0.99 13.79
N VAL A 237 -9.90 0.07 14.48
CA VAL A 237 -11.35 0.07 14.72
C VAL A 237 -11.65 -0.01 16.21
N ALA A 238 -12.75 0.62 16.62
CA ALA A 238 -13.26 0.58 17.97
C ALA A 238 -14.79 0.42 17.96
N VAL A 239 -15.34 0.02 19.10
CA VAL A 239 -16.79 -0.01 19.29
C VAL A 239 -17.29 1.44 19.42
N LYS A 240 -18.35 1.79 18.70
CA LYS A 240 -19.00 3.09 18.82
C LYS A 240 -19.53 3.29 20.24
N GLU A 241 -19.33 4.48 20.79
CA GLU A 241 -20.03 4.92 21.99
C GLU A 241 -21.50 5.23 21.62
N THR A 242 -22.35 4.22 21.53
CA THR A 242 -23.78 4.41 21.28
C THR A 242 -24.56 4.55 22.58
N ARG A 243 -25.53 5.48 22.62
CA ARG A 243 -26.61 5.45 23.61
C ARG A 243 -27.38 4.13 23.46
N PRO A 244 -27.89 3.51 24.54
CA PRO A 244 -28.64 2.27 24.46
C PRO A 244 -29.84 2.43 23.51
N THR A 245 -29.76 1.78 22.35
CA THR A 245 -30.88 1.63 21.42
C THR A 245 -31.65 0.36 21.76
N THR A 246 -32.95 0.37 21.52
CA THR A 246 -33.84 -0.78 21.77
C THR A 246 -33.66 -1.91 20.76
N GLU A 247 -33.04 -1.64 19.61
CA GLU A 247 -32.73 -2.63 18.58
C GLU A 247 -31.30 -3.17 18.77
N PRO A 248 -31.09 -4.50 18.67
CA PRO A 248 -29.76 -5.08 18.66
C PRO A 248 -28.99 -4.60 17.42
N ALA A 249 -27.92 -3.84 17.66
CA ALA A 249 -27.04 -3.39 16.58
C ALA A 249 -26.30 -4.59 15.97
N ASP A 250 -26.31 -4.70 14.63
CA ASP A 250 -25.46 -5.65 13.92
C ASP A 250 -23.98 -5.38 14.26
N LEU A 251 -23.17 -6.44 14.38
CA LEU A 251 -21.77 -6.37 14.80
C LEU A 251 -21.00 -5.30 14.02
N VAL A 252 -21.14 -5.30 12.69
CA VAL A 252 -20.41 -4.37 11.82
C VAL A 252 -20.87 -2.93 12.04
N SER A 253 -22.17 -2.72 12.30
CA SER A 253 -22.72 -1.39 12.56
C SER A 253 -22.23 -0.78 13.88
N SER A 254 -21.82 -1.63 14.83
CA SER A 254 -21.28 -1.22 16.13
C SER A 254 -19.81 -0.80 16.08
N LEU A 255 -19.11 -1.02 14.96
CA LEU A 255 -17.71 -0.66 14.77
C LEU A 255 -17.56 0.66 14.02
N ASP A 256 -16.52 1.42 14.35
CA ASP A 256 -16.09 2.60 13.60
C ASP A 256 -14.56 2.67 13.52
N PHE A 257 -14.04 3.36 12.51
CA PHE A 257 -12.62 3.62 12.40
C PHE A 257 -12.18 4.61 13.48
N VAL A 258 -11.06 4.29 14.12
CA VAL A 258 -10.35 5.19 15.02
C VAL A 258 -9.47 6.08 14.15
N VAL A 259 -9.91 7.32 14.00
CA VAL A 259 -9.22 8.31 13.18
C VAL A 259 -8.46 9.24 14.12
N HIS A 260 -7.26 8.85 14.54
CA HIS A 260 -6.35 9.77 15.24
C HIS A 260 -5.59 10.61 14.22
N GLY A 261 -5.72 11.94 14.29
CA GLY A 261 -4.91 12.86 13.48
C GLY A 261 -5.33 13.01 12.01
N MET A 262 -6.41 12.38 11.53
CA MET A 262 -7.04 12.76 10.26
C MET A 262 -8.23 13.68 10.57
N HIS A 263 -8.39 14.77 9.81
CA HIS A 263 -9.59 15.61 9.89
C HIS A 263 -10.85 14.75 9.65
N ASP A 264 -11.94 15.02 10.37
CA ASP A 264 -13.19 14.22 10.45
C ASP A 264 -13.74 13.81 9.06
N ASN A 265 -13.49 14.64 8.05
CA ASN A 265 -13.96 14.47 6.67
C ASN A 265 -13.19 13.42 5.85
N ARG A 266 -12.15 12.76 6.40
CA ARG A 266 -11.38 11.73 5.68
C ARG A 266 -11.88 10.30 5.87
N LYS A 267 -12.88 10.06 6.75
CA LYS A 267 -13.53 8.74 6.85
C LYS A 267 -14.17 8.30 5.52
N ASP A 268 -14.65 9.26 4.73
CA ASP A 268 -15.25 9.01 3.41
C ASP A 268 -14.25 8.47 2.37
N CYS A 269 -12.95 8.62 2.66
CA CYS A 269 -11.84 8.11 1.85
C CYS A 269 -11.38 6.71 2.26
N LEU A 270 -11.97 6.12 3.30
CA LEU A 270 -11.68 4.76 3.78
C LEU A 270 -12.67 3.76 3.18
N TRP A 271 -12.42 2.47 3.41
CA TRP A 271 -13.36 1.41 3.05
C TRP A 271 -14.66 1.53 3.84
N SER A 272 -15.75 0.98 3.31
CA SER A 272 -16.86 0.59 4.20
C SER A 272 -16.34 -0.42 5.24
N MET A 273 -16.91 -0.43 6.45
CA MET A 273 -16.48 -1.35 7.50
C MET A 273 -16.59 -2.83 7.06
N ASN A 274 -17.67 -3.19 6.35
CA ASN A 274 -17.82 -4.54 5.77
C ASN A 274 -16.63 -4.90 4.88
N ARG A 275 -16.30 -4.03 3.92
CA ARG A 275 -15.20 -4.25 2.98
C ARG A 275 -13.86 -4.36 3.69
N PHE A 276 -13.60 -3.53 4.69
CA PHE A 276 -12.37 -3.59 5.47
C PHE A 276 -12.21 -4.96 6.16
N LEU A 277 -13.25 -5.43 6.85
CA LEU A 277 -13.21 -6.72 7.54
C LEU A 277 -13.09 -7.90 6.56
N ASP A 278 -13.78 -7.85 5.41
CA ASP A 278 -13.65 -8.85 4.35
C ASP A 278 -12.22 -8.92 3.79
N LEU A 279 -11.57 -7.76 3.62
CA LEU A 279 -10.17 -7.69 3.20
C LEU A 279 -9.26 -8.34 4.24
N LEU A 280 -9.37 -7.97 5.52
CA LEU A 280 -8.55 -8.56 6.60
C LEU A 280 -8.68 -10.10 6.65
N VAL A 281 -9.91 -10.62 6.60
CA VAL A 281 -10.17 -12.06 6.61
C VAL A 281 -9.62 -12.74 5.35
N GLY A 282 -9.65 -12.07 4.21
CA GLY A 282 -9.13 -12.60 2.95
C GLY A 282 -7.61 -12.61 2.84
N GLU A 283 -6.90 -11.71 3.53
CA GLU A 283 -5.45 -11.53 3.35
C GLU A 283 -4.61 -12.59 4.08
N ILE A 284 -5.04 -13.05 5.26
CA ILE A 284 -4.29 -14.08 6.01
C ILE A 284 -4.19 -15.41 5.24
N PRO A 285 -5.28 -16.00 4.69
CA PRO A 285 -5.19 -17.21 3.89
C PRO A 285 -4.35 -17.04 2.62
N ARG A 286 -4.37 -15.86 2.00
CA ARG A 286 -3.54 -15.57 0.82
C ARG A 286 -2.06 -15.58 1.16
N MET A 287 -1.66 -15.08 2.33
CA MET A 287 -0.25 -15.05 2.75
C MET A 287 0.25 -16.36 3.37
N ARG A 288 -0.65 -17.26 3.78
CA ARG A 288 -0.26 -18.55 4.36
C ARG A 288 0.54 -19.38 3.35
N ASP A 289 1.63 -20.00 3.78
CA ASP A 289 2.46 -20.84 2.91
C ASP A 289 1.99 -22.31 2.97
N ASP A 290 0.82 -22.54 2.37
CA ASP A 290 0.21 -23.86 2.18
C ASP A 290 -0.30 -24.02 0.73
N GLU A 291 -0.94 -25.15 0.43
CA GLU A 291 -1.44 -25.48 -0.93
C GLU A 291 -2.45 -24.46 -1.49
N SER A 292 -3.12 -23.69 -0.63
CA SER A 292 -4.16 -22.73 -1.00
C SER A 292 -3.67 -21.28 -1.06
N GLY A 293 -2.59 -20.99 -0.33
CA GLY A 293 -2.02 -19.66 -0.25
C GLY A 293 -1.05 -19.31 -1.37
N TYR A 294 -0.45 -18.14 -1.29
CA TYR A 294 0.28 -17.53 -2.41
C TYR A 294 1.79 -17.77 -2.32
N GLY A 295 2.27 -18.32 -1.20
CA GLY A 295 3.66 -18.66 -0.97
C GLY A 295 4.17 -19.85 -1.80
N PRO A 296 5.45 -20.23 -1.63
CA PRO A 296 6.10 -21.30 -2.39
C PRO A 296 5.38 -22.66 -2.38
N ARG A 297 4.64 -23.00 -1.32
CA ARG A 297 3.89 -24.27 -1.21
C ARG A 297 2.51 -24.24 -1.89
N GLY A 298 2.08 -23.07 -2.36
CA GLY A 298 0.81 -22.87 -3.05
C GLY A 298 1.02 -22.28 -4.44
N LYS A 299 0.54 -21.05 -4.66
CA LYS A 299 0.59 -20.38 -5.97
C LYS A 299 1.98 -19.89 -6.37
N GLY A 300 2.95 -19.82 -5.45
CA GLY A 300 4.32 -19.41 -5.74
C GLY A 300 4.44 -17.98 -6.29
N SER A 301 3.55 -17.08 -5.87
CA SER A 301 3.48 -15.68 -6.36
C SER A 301 3.99 -14.64 -5.37
N ILE A 302 4.31 -15.06 -4.15
CA ILE A 302 4.98 -14.27 -3.10
C ILE A 302 6.04 -15.15 -2.43
N VAL A 303 6.98 -14.54 -1.71
CA VAL A 303 7.89 -15.28 -0.82
C VAL A 303 7.13 -15.88 0.37
N HIS A 304 7.78 -16.78 1.11
CA HIS A 304 7.25 -17.25 2.38
C HIS A 304 7.00 -16.07 3.33
N VAL A 305 5.84 -16.07 3.99
CA VAL A 305 5.50 -15.09 5.04
C VAL A 305 5.25 -15.84 6.34
N ASP A 306 6.08 -15.54 7.36
CA ASP A 306 5.85 -16.03 8.71
C ASP A 306 4.62 -15.34 9.32
N ILE A 307 3.53 -16.08 9.52
CA ILE A 307 2.32 -15.61 10.19
C ILE A 307 2.37 -16.01 11.67
N PRO A 308 2.50 -15.07 12.62
CA PRO A 308 2.56 -15.39 14.04
C PRO A 308 1.26 -16.04 14.54
N LEU A 309 1.37 -16.94 15.53
CA LEU A 309 0.21 -17.63 16.12
C LEU A 309 -0.90 -16.67 16.60
N HIS A 310 -0.53 -15.56 17.23
CA HIS A 310 -1.51 -14.58 17.71
C HIS A 310 -2.28 -13.89 16.56
N VAL A 311 -1.71 -13.79 15.36
CA VAL A 311 -2.39 -13.30 14.16
C VAL A 311 -3.33 -14.35 13.61
N GLU A 312 -2.92 -15.63 13.57
CA GLU A 312 -3.80 -16.74 13.20
C GLU A 312 -5.01 -16.87 14.16
N ASP A 313 -4.78 -16.70 15.46
CA ASP A 313 -5.85 -16.75 16.45
C ASP A 313 -6.78 -15.53 16.35
N ALA A 314 -6.24 -14.34 16.08
CA ALA A 314 -7.05 -13.17 15.77
C ALA A 314 -7.87 -13.38 14.48
N TRP A 315 -7.29 -13.97 13.43
CA TRP A 315 -7.99 -14.28 12.18
C TRP A 315 -9.16 -15.26 12.40
N LYS A 316 -8.94 -16.35 13.15
CA LYS A 316 -10.02 -17.28 13.53
C LYS A 316 -11.11 -16.57 14.32
N THR A 317 -10.72 -15.80 15.34
CA THR A 317 -11.64 -15.04 16.19
C THR A 317 -12.50 -14.10 15.34
N LEU A 318 -11.88 -13.31 14.45
CA LEU A 318 -12.62 -12.39 13.58
C LEU A 318 -13.56 -13.14 12.64
N GLY A 319 -13.10 -14.25 12.03
CA GLY A 319 -13.92 -15.09 11.18
C GLY A 319 -15.15 -15.68 11.90
N GLU A 320 -15.00 -16.10 13.16
CA GLU A 320 -16.09 -16.59 14.00
C GLU A 320 -17.09 -15.47 14.35
N GLN A 321 -16.60 -14.27 14.69
CA GLN A 321 -17.47 -13.13 14.97
C GLN A 321 -18.31 -12.71 13.75
N LEU A 322 -17.70 -12.73 12.55
CA LEU A 322 -18.40 -12.44 11.29
C LEU A 322 -19.28 -13.60 10.79
N GLY A 323 -19.00 -14.83 11.23
CA GLY A 323 -19.71 -16.06 10.85
C GLY A 323 -20.92 -16.42 11.71
N ASN A 324 -21.18 -15.70 12.81
CA ASN A 324 -22.43 -15.79 13.58
C ASN A 324 -23.55 -14.87 13.06
N THR A 325 -23.32 -14.18 11.93
CA THR A 325 -24.36 -13.46 11.16
C THR A 325 -24.30 -13.84 9.68
N GLY A 326 -24.47 -15.12 9.37
CA GLY A 326 -25.08 -15.59 8.11
C GLY A 326 -24.68 -14.90 6.80
N ARG A 327 -23.39 -14.76 6.51
CA ARG A 327 -22.94 -14.35 5.15
C ARG A 327 -22.28 -15.51 4.43
N THR A 328 -23.03 -16.04 3.47
CA THR A 328 -22.56 -16.94 2.42
C THR A 328 -21.38 -16.30 1.70
N ARG A 329 -20.23 -17.00 1.70
CA ARG A 329 -19.04 -16.63 0.93
C ARG A 329 -19.40 -16.61 -0.55
N ILE A 330 -19.41 -15.44 -1.18
CA ILE A 330 -19.40 -15.36 -2.64
C ILE A 330 -17.94 -15.52 -3.07
N ALA A 331 -17.69 -16.61 -3.80
CA ALA A 331 -16.42 -16.98 -4.40
C ALA A 331 -15.98 -15.99 -5.49
#